data_AF-A0A2A4WVE7-F1
#
_entry.id   AF-A0A2A4WVE7-F1
#
_cell.length_a   1.000
_cell.length_b   1.000
_cell.length_c   1.000
_cell.angle_alpha   90.00
_cell.angle_beta   90.00
_cell.angle_gamma   90.00
#
_symmetry.space_group_name_H-M   'P 1'
#
loop_
_entity.id
_entity.type
_entity.pdbx_description
1 polymer ?
#
loop_
_entity_poly.entity_id
_entity_poly.type
_entity_poly.pdbx_seq_one_letter_code
_entity_poly.pdbx_strand_id
1 'polypeptide(L)'
;MNIVMTCAERLNLFLIQFGLDQQLLSMGITPLDLTHGFFSLMSGFIFGMLAKRYFRILFWIGLFSATIIFFLEYKSIVNINWTAMNVFLGLAETSTFDSLLTMFFEWLKQNVLVSVISTIGFLLGLKA
;
A
#
# COMPACT_ATOMS: atom_id res chain seq x y z
N MET A 1 -36.41 5.02 11.76
CA MET A 1 -35.16 5.08 12.53
C MET A 1 -34.09 4.40 11.70
N ASN A 2 -33.31 5.17 10.93
CA ASN A 2 -32.28 4.63 10.04
C ASN A 2 -31.07 4.24 10.90
N ILE A 3 -30.92 2.95 11.19
CA ILE A 3 -29.71 2.43 11.84
C ILE A 3 -28.62 2.48 10.77
N VAL A 4 -27.74 3.48 10.87
CA VAL A 4 -26.50 3.52 10.09
C VAL A 4 -25.64 2.36 10.58
N MET A 5 -25.83 1.22 9.94
CA MET A 5 -25.16 -0.03 10.27
C MET A 5 -23.68 0.13 9.93
N THR A 6 -22.80 -0.12 10.90
CA THR A 6 -21.35 0.00 10.68
C THR A 6 -20.87 -1.12 9.74
N CYS A 7 -19.76 -0.89 9.01
CA CYS A 7 -19.23 -1.88 8.07
C CYS A 7 -18.94 -3.24 8.75
N ALA A 8 -18.51 -3.21 10.01
CA ALA A 8 -18.26 -4.41 10.80
C ALA A 8 -19.54 -5.22 11.08
N GLU A 9 -20.67 -4.56 11.40
CA GLU A 9 -21.95 -5.23 11.66
C GLU A 9 -22.54 -5.86 10.38
N ARG A 10 -22.42 -5.17 9.24
CA ARG A 10 -22.86 -5.71 7.94
C ARG A 10 -22.04 -6.93 7.53
N LEU A 11 -20.75 -6.93 7.83
CA LEU A 11 -19.86 -8.03 7.53
C LEU A 11 -20.16 -9.23 8.45
N ASN A 12 -20.49 -8.99 9.71
CA ASN A 12 -20.91 -10.04 10.65
C ASN A 12 -22.21 -10.73 10.20
N LEU A 13 -23.22 -9.96 9.75
CA LEU A 13 -24.45 -10.52 9.19
C LEU A 13 -24.20 -11.33 7.91
N PHE A 14 -23.28 -10.88 7.05
CA PHE A 14 -22.90 -11.62 5.85
C PHE A 14 -22.18 -12.94 6.19
N LEU A 15 -21.27 -12.93 7.16
CA LEU A 15 -20.56 -14.14 7.60
C LEU A 15 -21.52 -15.19 8.17
N ILE A 16 -22.51 -14.76 8.98
CA ILE A 16 -23.56 -15.62 9.52
C ILE A 16 -24.43 -16.21 8.40
N GLN A 17 -24.74 -15.43 7.36
CA GLN A 17 -25.54 -15.90 6.22
C GLN A 17 -24.82 -17.00 5.41
N PHE A 18 -23.49 -17.00 5.39
CA PHE A 18 -22.66 -18.01 4.73
C PHE A 18 -22.17 -19.13 5.67
N GLY A 19 -22.50 -19.08 6.97
CA GLY A 19 -22.11 -20.08 7.96
C GLY A 19 -20.60 -20.13 8.25
N LEU A 20 -19.87 -19.07 7.92
CA LEU A 20 -18.40 -18.97 8.04
C LEU A 20 -17.94 -18.52 9.43
N ASP A 21 -18.88 -18.06 10.26
CA ASP A 21 -18.71 -17.56 11.61
C ASP A 21 -18.06 -18.60 12.54
N GLN A 22 -18.46 -19.88 12.47
CA GLN A 22 -17.81 -20.94 13.27
C GLN A 22 -16.40 -21.31 12.78
N GLN A 23 -16.13 -21.19 11.48
CA GLN A 23 -14.80 -21.46 10.91
C GLN A 23 -13.82 -20.31 11.19
N LEU A 24 -14.30 -19.07 11.21
CA LEU A 24 -13.48 -17.90 11.53
C LEU A 24 -13.16 -17.78 13.02
N LEU A 25 -14.11 -18.12 13.89
CA LEU A 25 -13.89 -18.21 15.35
C LEU A 25 -12.89 -19.30 15.73
N SER A 26 -12.93 -20.46 15.06
CA SER A 26 -11.96 -21.55 15.29
C SER A 26 -10.55 -21.23 14.74
N MET A 27 -10.43 -20.28 13.82
CA MET A 27 -9.15 -19.73 13.35
C MET A 27 -8.66 -18.54 14.18
N GLY A 28 -9.43 -18.09 15.19
CA GLY A 28 -9.06 -16.96 16.05
C GLY A 28 -9.09 -15.60 15.35
N ILE A 29 -9.74 -15.49 14.17
CA ILE A 29 -9.74 -14.29 13.35
C ILE A 29 -10.95 -13.42 13.76
N THR A 30 -10.68 -12.19 14.19
CA THR A 30 -11.74 -11.25 14.53
C THR A 30 -12.35 -10.65 13.25
N PRO A 31 -13.64 -10.25 13.27
CA PRO A 31 -14.26 -9.57 12.13
C PRO A 31 -13.56 -8.25 11.78
N LEU A 32 -12.80 -7.67 12.71
CA LEU A 32 -12.00 -6.47 12.48
C LEU A 32 -10.79 -6.78 11.57
N ASP A 33 -10.02 -7.83 11.87
CA ASP A 33 -8.88 -8.26 11.03
C ASP A 33 -9.30 -8.60 9.60
N LEU A 34 -10.52 -9.12 9.45
CA LEU A 34 -11.08 -9.46 8.14
C LEU A 34 -11.32 -8.20 7.29
N THR A 35 -11.80 -7.11 7.88
CA THR A 35 -11.99 -5.85 7.15
C THR A 35 -10.67 -5.28 6.66
N HIS A 36 -9.62 -5.29 7.49
CA HIS A 36 -8.27 -4.90 7.09
C HIS A 36 -7.71 -5.77 5.94
N GLY A 37 -8.00 -7.08 5.96
CA GLY A 37 -7.68 -8.00 4.86
C GLY A 37 -8.37 -7.63 3.55
N PHE A 38 -9.67 -7.34 3.58
CA PHE A 38 -10.41 -6.95 2.36
C PHE A 38 -9.91 -5.64 1.76
N PHE A 39 -9.64 -4.62 2.59
CA PHE A 39 -9.10 -3.35 2.09
C PHE A 39 -7.72 -3.50 1.46
N SER A 40 -6.84 -4.31 2.05
CA SER A 40 -5.51 -4.57 1.50
C SER A 40 -5.52 -5.42 0.23
N LEU A 41 -6.50 -6.32 0.08
CA LEU A 41 -6.75 -7.06 -1.16
C LEU A 41 -7.19 -6.12 -2.27
N MET A 42 -8.17 -5.25 -2.00
CA MET A 42 -8.69 -4.28 -2.97
C MET A 42 -7.63 -3.25 -3.37
N SER A 43 -6.86 -2.72 -2.42
CA SER A 43 -5.77 -1.80 -2.72
C SER A 43 -4.70 -2.47 -3.57
N GLY A 44 -4.30 -3.70 -3.24
CA GLY A 44 -3.38 -4.51 -4.04
C GLY A 44 -3.90 -4.74 -5.45
N PHE A 45 -5.18 -5.10 -5.61
CA PHE A 45 -5.82 -5.33 -6.90
C PHE A 45 -5.84 -4.08 -7.79
N ILE A 46 -6.25 -2.93 -7.23
CA ILE A 46 -6.23 -1.65 -7.94
C ILE A 46 -4.81 -1.30 -8.34
N PHE A 47 -3.84 -1.46 -7.45
CA PHE A 47 -2.43 -1.16 -7.73
C PHE A 47 -1.86 -2.07 -8.82
N GLY A 48 -2.21 -3.36 -8.83
CA GLY A 48 -1.81 -4.32 -9.87
C GLY A 48 -2.39 -3.96 -11.24
N MET A 49 -3.68 -3.61 -11.28
CA MET A 49 -4.35 -3.15 -12.50
C MET A 49 -3.77 -1.82 -13.01
N LEU A 50 -3.49 -0.87 -12.10
CA LEU A 50 -2.83 0.40 -12.45
C LEU A 50 -1.41 0.16 -12.97
N ALA A 51 -0.65 -0.70 -12.32
CA ALA A 51 0.69 -1.05 -12.76
C ALA A 51 0.65 -1.62 -14.18
N LYS A 52 -0.19 -2.62 -14.46
CA LYS A 52 -0.30 -3.20 -15.81
C LYS A 52 -0.55 -2.15 -16.91
N ARG A 53 -1.45 -1.20 -16.66
CA ARG A 53 -1.89 -0.23 -17.66
C ARG A 53 -1.01 1.03 -17.75
N TYR A 54 -0.48 1.49 -16.63
CA TYR A 54 0.20 2.78 -16.51
C TYR A 54 1.68 2.68 -16.17
N PHE A 55 2.27 1.49 -16.02
CA PHE A 55 3.71 1.36 -15.71
C PHE A 55 4.59 2.14 -16.69
N ARG A 56 4.29 2.06 -17.99
CA ARG A 56 5.02 2.81 -19.01
C ARG A 56 4.86 4.32 -18.81
N ILE A 57 3.65 4.80 -18.55
CA ILE A 57 3.36 6.24 -18.37
C ILE A 57 4.01 6.78 -17.09
N LEU A 58 3.86 6.08 -15.96
CA LEU A 58 4.48 6.45 -14.69
C LEU A 58 6.00 6.44 -14.77
N PHE A 59 6.58 5.45 -15.45
CA PHE A 59 8.02 5.38 -15.69
C PHE A 59 8.51 6.59 -16.49
N TRP A 60 7.84 6.94 -17.59
CA TRP A 60 8.20 8.11 -18.39
C TRP A 60 8.04 9.43 -17.61
N ILE A 61 6.97 9.58 -16.82
CA ILE A 61 6.76 10.79 -16.00
C ILE A 61 7.85 10.92 -14.94
N GLY A 62 8.19 9.82 -14.24
CA GLY A 62 9.26 9.81 -13.24
C GLY A 62 10.63 10.08 -13.84
N LEU A 63 10.91 9.50 -15.01
CA LEU A 63 12.16 9.76 -15.74
C LEU A 63 12.23 11.23 -16.20
N PHE A 64 11.13 11.76 -16.73
CA PHE A 64 11.07 13.13 -17.21
C PHE A 64 11.20 14.15 -16.08
N SER A 65 10.53 13.92 -14.94
CA SER A 65 10.69 14.77 -13.76
C SER A 65 12.10 14.73 -13.20
N ALA A 66 12.71 13.54 -13.06
CA ALA A 66 14.08 13.40 -12.60
C ALA A 66 15.07 14.12 -13.53
N THR A 67 14.88 13.99 -14.85
CA THR A 67 15.73 14.64 -15.85
C THR A 67 15.60 16.17 -15.79
N ILE A 68 14.38 16.69 -15.65
CA ILE A 68 14.13 18.13 -15.52
C ILE A 68 14.81 18.66 -14.26
N ILE A 69 14.61 18.00 -13.11
CA ILE A 69 15.20 18.40 -11.83
C ILE A 69 16.73 18.46 -11.94
N PHE A 70 17.35 17.42 -12.50
CA PHE A 70 18.80 17.35 -12.70
C PHE A 70 19.32 18.43 -13.67
N PHE A 71 18.57 18.72 -14.73
CA PHE A 71 18.93 19.77 -15.68
C PHE A 71 18.83 21.18 -15.07
N LEU A 72 17.82 21.44 -14.24
CA LEU A 72 17.68 22.72 -13.52
C LEU A 72 18.78 22.91 -12.46
N GLU A 73 19.20 21.83 -11.80
CA GLU A 73 20.32 21.84 -10.86
C GLU A 73 21.65 22.11 -11.58
N TYR A 74 21.90 21.44 -12.71
CA TYR A 74 23.13 21.66 -13.50
C TYR A 74 23.25 23.10 -14.04
N LYS A 75 22.12 23.73 -14.38
CA LYS A 75 22.08 25.13 -14.80
C LYS A 75 22.13 26.13 -13.63
N SER A 76 22.17 25.65 -12.37
CA SER A 76 22.13 26.45 -11.15
C SER A 76 20.95 27.42 -11.06
N ILE A 77 19.87 27.15 -11.79
CA ILE A 77 18.63 27.95 -11.76
C ILE A 77 17.84 27.63 -10.49
N VAL A 78 17.96 26.40 -9.98
CA VAL A 78 17.35 25.93 -8.74
C VAL A 78 18.42 25.23 -7.91
N ASN A 79 18.71 25.76 -6.73
CA ASN A 79 19.57 25.10 -5.75
C ASN A 79 18.67 24.22 -4.87
N ILE A 80 18.67 22.91 -5.15
CA ILE A 80 17.83 21.95 -4.43
C ILE A 80 18.49 21.72 -3.08
N ASN A 81 17.85 22.21 -2.03
CA ASN A 81 18.26 21.92 -0.67
C ASN A 81 17.84 20.48 -0.32
N TRP A 82 18.72 19.53 -0.63
CA TRP A 82 18.55 18.10 -0.34
C TRP A 82 18.23 17.83 1.13
N THR A 83 18.75 18.65 2.05
CA THR A 83 18.43 18.59 3.48
C THR A 83 16.95 18.88 3.75
N ALA A 84 16.39 19.93 3.14
CA ALA A 84 14.97 20.25 3.31
C ALA A 84 14.06 19.17 2.70
N MET A 85 14.48 18.55 1.59
CA MET A 85 13.74 17.44 0.98
C MET A 85 13.78 16.18 1.85
N ASN A 86 14.93 15.88 2.48
CA ASN A 86 15.06 14.77 3.42
C ASN A 86 14.14 14.95 4.63
N VAL A 87 14.09 16.17 5.19
CA VAL A 87 13.16 16.52 6.29
C VAL A 87 11.70 16.39 5.85
N PHE A 88 11.34 16.83 4.64
CA PHE A 88 9.97 16.70 4.12
C PHE A 88 9.55 15.24 3.90
N LEU A 89 10.48 14.39 3.46
CA LEU A 89 10.26 12.96 3.27
C LEU A 89 10.34 12.15 4.59
N GLY A 90 10.67 12.80 5.72
CA GLY A 90 10.86 12.13 7.01
C GLY A 90 12.10 11.24 7.04
N LEU A 91 13.03 11.43 6.11
CA LEU A 91 14.28 10.70 5.99
C LEU A 91 15.35 11.41 6.83
N ALA A 92 15.97 10.69 7.77
CA ALA A 92 17.15 11.21 8.45
C ALA A 92 18.26 11.46 7.41
N GLU A 93 19.04 12.52 7.53
CA GLU A 93 20.12 12.84 6.55
C GLU A 93 21.13 11.70 6.35
N THR A 94 21.17 10.73 7.26
CA THR A 94 22.03 9.53 7.23
C THR A 94 21.28 8.24 6.86
N SER A 95 20.00 8.29 6.48
CA SER A 95 19.26 7.08 6.13
C SER A 95 19.81 6.49 4.83
N THR A 96 20.59 5.43 4.97
CA THR A 96 21.06 4.61 3.85
C THR A 96 19.91 3.80 3.27
N PHE A 97 19.99 3.43 1.99
CA PHE A 97 19.00 2.57 1.34
C PHE A 97 18.73 1.27 2.13
N ASP A 98 19.78 0.73 2.76
CA ASP A 98 19.68 -0.44 3.65
C ASP A 98 18.80 -0.19 4.89
N SER A 99 18.88 1.01 5.49
CA SER A 99 18.04 1.34 6.66
C SER A 99 16.55 1.42 6.31
N LEU A 100 16.23 1.95 5.12
CA LEU A 100 14.86 2.02 4.61
C LEU A 100 14.31 0.64 4.25
N LEU A 101 15.13 -0.19 3.60
CA LEU A 101 14.77 -1.58 3.34
C LEU A 101 14.51 -2.34 4.63
N THR A 102 15.38 -2.19 5.63
CA THR A 102 15.23 -2.88 6.92
C THR A 102 13.92 -2.47 7.61
N MET A 103 13.60 -1.18 7.64
CA MET A 103 12.35 -0.67 8.21
C MET A 103 11.12 -1.21 7.44
N PHE A 104 11.18 -1.26 6.11
CA PHE A 104 10.12 -1.84 5.30
C PHE A 104 9.95 -3.35 5.55
N PHE A 105 11.05 -4.10 5.69
CA PHE A 105 11.02 -5.52 6.01
C PHE A 105 10.51 -5.79 7.43
N GLU A 106 10.84 -4.97 8.41
CA GLU A 106 10.31 -5.07 9.76
C GLU A 106 8.80 -4.81 9.79
N TRP A 107 8.33 -3.78 9.07
CA TRP A 107 6.90 -3.52 8.91
C TRP A 107 6.17 -4.68 8.23
N LEU A 108 6.78 -5.28 7.20
CA LEU A 108 6.29 -6.48 6.52
C LEU A 108 6.18 -7.68 7.46
N LYS A 109 7.20 -7.92 8.29
CA LYS A 109 7.21 -9.00 9.28
C LYS A 109 6.12 -8.83 10.35
N GLN A 110 5.76 -7.60 10.70
CA GLN A 110 4.66 -7.33 11.63
C GLN A 110 3.29 -7.50 10.97
N ASN A 111 3.18 -7.30 9.65
CA ASN A 111 1.92 -7.29 8.91
C ASN A 111 1.90 -8.34 7.78
N VAL A 112 2.43 -9.53 8.06
CA VAL A 112 2.60 -10.61 7.06
C VAL A 112 1.28 -10.95 6.38
N LEU A 113 0.19 -11.05 7.14
CA LEU A 113 -1.12 -11.43 6.62
C LEU A 113 -1.66 -10.39 5.61
N VAL A 114 -1.53 -9.10 5.95
CA VAL A 114 -1.90 -7.98 5.07
C VAL A 114 -1.04 -7.97 3.80
N SER A 115 0.26 -8.23 3.94
CA SER A 115 1.18 -8.29 2.80
C SER A 115 0.87 -9.43 1.83
N VAL A 116 0.61 -10.64 2.34
CA VAL A 116 0.28 -11.81 1.51
C VAL A 116 -1.04 -11.56 0.78
N ILE A 117 -2.06 -11.06 1.47
CA ILE A 117 -3.36 -10.75 0.87
C ILE A 117 -3.24 -9.64 -0.18
N SER A 118 -2.45 -8.59 0.09
CA SER A 118 -2.20 -7.51 -0.87
C SER A 118 -1.41 -8.00 -2.09
N THR A 119 -0.44 -8.90 -1.90
CA THR A 119 0.33 -9.51 -2.99
C THR A 119 -0.55 -10.38 -3.88
N ILE A 120 -1.47 -11.16 -3.29
CA ILE A 120 -2.46 -11.94 -4.04
C ILE A 120 -3.38 -10.99 -4.84
N GLY A 121 -3.88 -9.93 -4.20
CA GLY A 121 -4.66 -8.88 -4.87
C GLY A 121 -3.89 -8.29 -6.05
N PHE A 122 -2.63 -7.94 -5.86
CA PHE A 122 -1.74 -7.38 -6.89
C PHE A 122 -1.51 -8.34 -8.06
N LEU A 123 -1.23 -9.62 -7.79
CA LEU A 123 -1.07 -10.64 -8.84
C LEU A 123 -2.34 -10.85 -9.66
N LEU A 124 -3.51 -10.85 -9.00
CA LEU A 124 -4.79 -10.92 -9.68
C LEU A 124 -5.03 -9.67 -10.55
N GLY A 125 -4.68 -8.48 -10.05
CA GLY A 125 -4.79 -7.22 -10.79
C GLY A 125 -3.83 -7.11 -11.97
N LEU A 126 -2.63 -7.71 -11.89
CA LEU A 126 -1.70 -7.78 -13.01
C LEU A 126 -2.16 -8.74 -14.12
N LYS A 127 -2.84 -9.84 -13.74
CA LYS A 127 -3.37 -10.79 -14.71
C LYS A 127 -4.65 -10.27 -15.37
N ALA A 128 -5.53 -9.61 -14.61
CA ALA A 128 -6.74 -8.93 -15.10
C ALA A 128 -6.43 -7.94 -16.22
#